data_AF-A0A5E4MZV6-F1
#
_entry.id   AF-A0A5E4MZV6-F1
#
_cell.length_a   1.000
_cell.length_b   1.000
_cell.length_c   1.000
_cell.angle_alpha   90.00
_cell.angle_beta   90.00
_cell.angle_gamma   90.00
#
_symmetry.space_group_name_H-M   'P 1'
#
loop_
_entity.id
_entity.type
_entity.pdbx_description
1 polymer ?
#
loop_
_entity_poly.entity_id
_entity_poly.type
_entity_poly.pdbx_seq_one_letter_code
_entity_poly.pdbx_strand_id
1 'polypeptide(L)'
;MDPVELSKAIFRFEENILKERQNIDNIVETSQNHPTKKRRQDDTIETRKIATKEVCDIFIVNVKERFDYKNHLNASHLFFSTKFPMYENNFPNDHFSKTLKRIKTFLRNSMTED
;
A
#
# COMPACT_ATOMS: atom_id res chain seq x y z
N MET A 1 -1.04 4.83 -14.16
CA MET A 1 0.20 4.44 -13.47
C MET A 1 0.52 3.01 -13.90
N ASP A 2 1.74 2.75 -14.36
CA ASP A 2 2.16 1.42 -14.80
C ASP A 2 2.23 0.45 -13.59
N PRO A 3 1.73 -0.80 -13.68
CA PRO A 3 1.77 -1.75 -12.56
C PRO A 3 3.19 -2.02 -12.04
N VAL A 4 4.20 -1.97 -12.93
CA VAL A 4 5.61 -2.17 -12.55
C VAL A 4 6.13 -0.94 -11.80
N GLU A 5 5.85 0.26 -12.27
CA GLU A 5 6.14 1.51 -11.54
C GLU A 5 5.46 1.56 -10.16
N LEU A 6 4.18 1.20 -10.07
CA LEU A 6 3.44 1.13 -8.81
C LEU A 6 4.10 0.15 -7.83
N SER A 7 4.48 -1.04 -8.32
CA SER A 7 5.16 -2.04 -7.49
C SER A 7 6.52 -1.55 -6.99
N LYS A 8 7.29 -0.84 -7.85
CA LYS A 8 8.58 -0.24 -7.47
C LYS A 8 8.39 0.86 -6.43
N ALA A 9 7.36 1.68 -6.57
CA ALA A 9 7.04 2.75 -5.63
C ALA A 9 6.67 2.19 -4.25
N ILE A 10 5.83 1.14 -4.20
CA ILE A 10 5.45 0.45 -2.96
C ILE A 10 6.69 -0.15 -2.28
N PHE A 11 7.53 -0.87 -3.02
CA PHE A 11 8.75 -1.46 -2.48
C PHE A 11 9.68 -0.40 -1.87
N ARG A 12 9.92 0.71 -2.58
CA ARG A 12 10.75 1.82 -2.07
C ARG A 12 10.15 2.47 -0.83
N PHE A 13 8.82 2.61 -0.80
CA PHE A 13 8.12 3.13 0.37
C PHE A 13 8.37 2.22 1.58
N GLU A 14 8.19 0.91 1.44
CA GLU A 14 8.45 -0.06 2.51
C GLU A 14 9.89 0.00 3.00
N GLU A 15 10.86 -0.02 2.10
CA GLU A 15 12.29 0.06 2.47
C GLU A 15 12.60 1.34 3.25
N ASN A 16 12.03 2.47 2.85
CA ASN A 16 12.26 3.74 3.52
C ASN A 16 11.63 3.77 4.91
N ILE A 17 10.39 3.29 5.07
CA ILE A 17 9.74 3.22 6.38
C ILE A 17 10.48 2.25 7.31
N LEU A 18 10.98 1.12 6.80
CA LEU A 18 11.79 0.18 7.59
C LEU A 18 13.10 0.81 8.06
N LYS A 19 13.77 1.60 7.23
CA LYS A 19 14.98 2.35 7.61
C LYS A 19 14.69 3.35 8.72
N GLU A 20 13.62 4.12 8.60
CA GLU A 20 13.21 5.05 9.66
C GLU A 20 12.87 4.30 10.95
N ARG A 21 12.12 3.20 10.85
CA ARG A 21 11.75 2.36 12.00
C ARG A 21 12.97 1.83 12.77
N GLN A 22 14.02 1.44 12.06
CA GLN A 22 15.28 0.97 12.64
C GLN A 22 16.09 2.11 13.26
N ASN A 23 15.95 3.33 12.74
CA ASN A 23 16.69 4.51 13.20
C ASN A 23 16.03 5.25 14.39
N ILE A 24 14.80 4.90 14.78
CA ILE A 24 14.05 5.53 15.87
C ILE A 24 14.87 5.59 17.16
N ASP A 25 15.63 4.53 17.47
CA ASP A 25 16.42 4.47 18.70
C ASP A 25 17.49 5.57 18.74
N ASN A 26 18.13 5.91 17.61
CA ASN A 26 19.15 6.96 17.51
C ASN A 26 18.55 8.39 17.55
N ILE A 27 17.37 8.58 16.95
CA ILE A 27 16.70 9.89 16.86
C ILE A 27 16.25 10.36 18.26
N VAL A 28 15.75 9.43 19.05
CA VAL A 28 15.23 9.70 20.39
C VAL A 28 16.35 10.03 21.36
N GLU A 29 17.50 9.36 21.26
CA GLU A 29 18.71 9.67 22.05
C GLU A 29 19.25 11.07 21.73
N THR A 30 19.27 11.47 20.46
CA THR A 30 19.72 12.81 20.03
C THR A 30 18.84 13.94 20.61
N SER A 31 17.56 13.65 20.86
CA SER A 31 16.58 14.61 21.38
C SER A 31 16.64 14.81 22.90
N GLN A 32 17.42 14.00 23.63
CA GLN A 32 17.53 14.05 25.10
C GLN A 32 18.39 15.19 25.65
N ASN A 33 19.10 15.94 24.80
CA ASN A 33 19.99 17.03 25.23
C ASN A 33 19.25 18.29 25.76
N HIS A 34 17.92 18.29 25.81
CA HIS A 34 17.13 19.40 26.37
C HIS A 34 16.21 18.95 27.53
N PRO A 35 16.24 19.64 28.69
CA PRO A 35 15.40 19.29 29.82
C PRO A 35 13.94 19.66 29.53
N THR A 36 13.05 18.67 29.42
CA THR A 36 11.60 18.90 29.29
C THR A 36 10.86 18.65 30.59
N LYS A 37 10.03 19.63 31.00
CA LYS A 37 9.14 19.62 32.18
C LYS A 37 8.34 18.31 32.32
N LYS A 38 8.10 17.90 33.57
CA LYS A 38 7.30 16.73 34.03
C LYS A 38 6.15 16.39 33.06
N ARG A 39 6.36 15.35 32.25
CA ARG A 39 5.32 14.68 31.44
C ARG A 39 4.57 13.65 32.28
N ARG A 40 3.37 13.26 31.83
CA ARG A 40 2.51 12.26 32.49
C ARG A 40 3.26 10.93 32.65
N GLN A 41 2.96 10.18 33.72
CA GLN A 41 3.67 8.95 34.11
C GLN A 41 3.70 7.87 33.01
N ASP A 42 2.73 7.88 32.09
CA ASP A 42 2.57 6.92 30.98
C ASP A 42 3.21 7.38 29.65
N ASP A 43 3.51 8.68 29.51
CA ASP A 43 4.16 9.27 28.32
C ASP A 43 5.68 9.30 28.51
N THR A 44 6.25 8.09 28.57
CA THR A 44 7.68 7.87 28.67
C THR A 44 8.34 7.92 27.29
N ILE A 45 9.67 8.00 27.27
CA ILE A 45 10.44 7.87 26.04
C ILE A 45 10.23 6.50 25.41
N GLU A 46 10.18 5.45 26.23
CA GLU A 46 9.99 4.08 25.78
C GLU A 46 8.61 3.86 25.15
N THR A 47 7.55 4.37 25.77
CA THR A 47 6.19 4.26 25.21
C THR A 47 6.08 5.02 23.89
N ARG A 48 6.77 6.15 23.71
CA ARG A 48 6.85 6.85 22.41
C ARG A 48 7.64 6.09 21.36
N LYS A 49 8.74 5.42 21.73
CA LYS A 49 9.50 4.56 20.81
C LYS A 49 8.64 3.41 20.29
N ILE A 50 7.93 2.73 21.19
CA ILE A 50 7.03 1.62 20.86
C ILE A 50 5.92 2.11 19.92
N ALA A 51 5.20 3.18 20.30
CA ALA A 51 4.13 3.74 19.47
C ALA A 51 4.61 4.17 18.07
N THR A 52 5.81 4.76 17.97
CA THR A 52 6.36 5.15 16.66
C THR A 52 6.67 3.93 15.80
N LYS A 53 7.24 2.87 16.39
CA LYS A 53 7.50 1.59 15.70
C LYS A 53 6.19 0.95 15.20
N GLU A 54 5.15 0.96 16.03
CA GLU A 54 3.82 0.47 15.65
C GLU A 54 3.21 1.27 14.49
N VAL A 55 3.34 2.59 14.49
CA VAL A 55 2.89 3.44 13.37
C VAL A 55 3.61 3.08 12.07
N CYS A 56 4.93 2.84 12.11
CA CYS A 56 5.66 2.35 10.93
C CYS A 56 5.11 1.02 10.42
N ASP A 57 4.84 0.07 11.33
CA ASP A 57 4.30 -1.25 10.98
C ASP A 57 2.89 -1.11 10.36
N ILE A 58 2.04 -0.25 10.93
CA ILE A 58 0.71 0.08 10.40
C ILE A 58 0.79 0.67 8.99
N PHE A 59 1.73 1.59 8.73
CA PHE A 59 1.89 2.15 7.38
C PHE A 59 2.29 1.11 6.36
N ILE A 60 3.22 0.21 6.70
CA ILE A 60 3.63 -0.89 5.81
C ILE A 60 2.43 -1.79 5.48
N VAL A 61 1.67 -2.21 6.48
CA VAL A 61 0.49 -3.06 6.29
C VAL A 61 -0.55 -2.36 5.42
N ASN A 62 -0.90 -1.11 5.75
CA ASN A 62 -1.92 -0.37 5.00
C ASN A 62 -1.56 -0.14 3.54
N VAL A 63 -0.29 0.18 3.24
CA VAL A 63 0.16 0.37 1.85
C VAL A 63 0.08 -0.95 1.10
N LYS A 64 0.50 -2.07 1.71
CA LYS A 64 0.34 -3.39 1.10
C LYS A 64 -1.12 -3.68 0.78
N GLU A 65 -1.99 -3.62 1.78
CA GLU A 65 -3.41 -3.96 1.61
C GLU A 65 -4.11 -3.04 0.60
N ARG A 66 -3.87 -1.73 0.69
CA ARG A 66 -4.51 -0.74 -0.19
C ARG A 66 -4.13 -0.94 -1.66
N PHE A 67 -2.91 -1.39 -1.95
CA PHE A 67 -2.40 -1.57 -3.31
C PHE A 67 -2.25 -3.03 -3.74
N ASP A 68 -2.61 -4.00 -2.90
CA ASP A 68 -2.64 -5.42 -3.24
C ASP A 68 -3.72 -5.70 -4.30
N TYR A 69 -4.81 -4.92 -4.28
CA TYR A 69 -5.89 -5.05 -5.26
C TYR A 69 -5.51 -4.53 -6.65
N LYS A 70 -4.90 -5.39 -7.46
CA LYS A 70 -4.47 -5.09 -8.83
C LYS A 70 -5.49 -5.42 -9.91
N ASN A 71 -6.68 -5.91 -9.55
CA ASN A 71 -7.63 -6.43 -10.53
C ASN A 71 -8.26 -5.34 -11.42
N HIS A 72 -8.39 -4.11 -10.93
CA HIS A 72 -8.83 -2.98 -11.77
C HIS A 72 -7.84 -2.68 -12.90
N LEU A 73 -6.56 -3.04 -12.73
CA LEU A 73 -5.55 -2.93 -13.78
C LEU A 73 -5.85 -3.90 -14.93
N ASN A 74 -6.43 -5.07 -14.69
CA ASN A 74 -6.83 -5.98 -15.78
C ASN A 74 -7.87 -5.33 -16.69
N ALA A 75 -8.84 -4.62 -16.11
CA ALA A 75 -9.84 -3.89 -16.90
C ALA A 75 -9.18 -2.74 -17.67
N SER A 76 -8.30 -1.96 -17.03
CA SER A 76 -7.63 -0.83 -17.71
C SER A 76 -6.80 -1.28 -18.92
N HIS A 77 -6.20 -2.48 -18.88
CA HIS A 77 -5.45 -3.05 -19.99
C HIS A 77 -6.29 -3.28 -21.25
N LEU A 78 -7.63 -3.34 -21.14
CA LEU A 78 -8.56 -3.46 -22.27
C LEU A 78 -8.88 -2.11 -22.92
N PHE A 79 -8.61 -1.00 -22.23
CA PHE A 79 -9.01 0.36 -22.65
C PHE A 79 -7.81 1.26 -22.98
N PHE A 80 -6.61 0.69 -23.14
CA PHE A 80 -5.46 1.45 -23.61
C PHE A 80 -5.58 1.74 -25.11
N SER A 81 -6.00 2.95 -25.46
CA SER A 81 -6.21 3.39 -26.84
C SER A 81 -4.99 3.16 -27.74
N THR A 82 -3.78 3.32 -27.18
CA THR A 82 -2.52 3.07 -27.87
C THR A 82 -2.34 1.61 -28.30
N LYS A 83 -3.03 0.66 -27.68
CA LYS A 83 -2.99 -0.78 -28.00
C LYS A 83 -4.17 -1.24 -28.87
N PHE A 84 -5.18 -0.39 -29.12
CA PHE A 84 -6.37 -0.76 -29.88
C PHE A 84 -6.07 -1.30 -31.28
N PRO A 85 -5.11 -0.74 -32.06
CA PRO A 85 -4.77 -1.30 -33.37
C PRO A 85 -4.28 -2.76 -33.31
N MET A 86 -3.73 -3.21 -32.17
CA MET A 86 -3.24 -4.58 -32.01
C MET A 86 -4.34 -5.57 -31.62
N TYR A 87 -5.47 -5.11 -31.13
CA TYR A 87 -6.52 -5.97 -30.56
C TYR A 87 -7.28 -6.78 -31.60
N GLU A 88 -7.35 -6.31 -32.85
CA GLU A 88 -7.97 -7.06 -33.95
C GLU A 88 -7.26 -8.39 -34.21
N ASN A 89 -5.93 -8.41 -34.11
CA ASN A 89 -5.11 -9.58 -34.37
C ASN A 89 -4.67 -10.31 -33.10
N ASN A 90 -4.59 -9.61 -31.97
CA ASN A 90 -4.13 -10.17 -30.69
C ASN A 90 -4.86 -9.53 -29.51
N PHE A 91 -6.13 -9.91 -29.33
CA PHE A 91 -6.94 -9.43 -28.23
C PHE A 91 -6.43 -9.96 -26.88
N PRO A 92 -6.30 -9.12 -25.83
CA PRO A 92 -5.83 -9.52 -24.51
C PRO A 92 -6.86 -10.33 -23.72
N ASN A 93 -7.12 -11.56 -24.15
CA ASN A 93 -8.13 -12.48 -23.61
C ASN A 93 -7.96 -12.79 -22.12
N ASP A 94 -6.74 -12.84 -21.62
CA ASP A 94 -6.46 -13.08 -20.19
C ASP A 94 -7.00 -11.93 -19.31
N HIS A 95 -6.70 -10.69 -19.68
CA HIS A 95 -7.21 -9.50 -18.99
C HIS A 95 -8.74 -9.40 -19.10
N PHE A 96 -9.32 -9.75 -20.25
CA PHE A 96 -10.76 -9.80 -20.46
C PHE A 96 -11.44 -10.82 -19.55
N SER A 97 -10.93 -12.05 -19.52
CA SER A 97 -11.48 -13.15 -18.70
C SER A 97 -11.42 -12.83 -17.21
N LYS A 98 -10.28 -12.28 -16.74
CA LYS A 98 -10.12 -11.82 -15.35
C LYS A 98 -11.11 -10.71 -14.99
N THR A 99 -11.33 -9.77 -15.92
CA THR A 99 -12.29 -8.66 -15.74
C THR A 99 -13.73 -9.19 -15.64
N LEU A 100 -14.14 -10.07 -16.55
CA LEU A 100 -15.47 -10.69 -16.52
C LEU A 100 -15.73 -11.50 -15.25
N LYS A 101 -14.75 -12.32 -14.83
CA LYS A 101 -14.84 -13.09 -13.58
C LYS A 101 -15.09 -12.15 -12.40
N ARG A 102 -14.39 -11.01 -12.35
CA ARG A 102 -14.53 -10.06 -11.25
C ARG A 102 -15.88 -9.34 -11.27
N ILE A 103 -16.34 -8.86 -12.43
CA ILE A 103 -17.67 -8.23 -12.56
C ILE A 103 -18.76 -9.22 -12.10
N LYS A 104 -18.67 -10.49 -12.53
CA LYS A 104 -19.60 -11.54 -12.09
C LYS A 104 -19.59 -11.76 -10.58
N THR A 105 -18.41 -11.79 -9.96
CA THR A 105 -18.30 -11.90 -8.50
C THR A 105 -18.87 -10.68 -7.78
N PHE A 106 -18.58 -9.47 -8.28
CA PHE A 106 -19.09 -8.23 -7.70
C PHE A 106 -20.62 -8.20 -7.73
N LEU A 107 -21.23 -8.45 -8.90
CA LEU A 107 -22.68 -8.48 -9.08
C LEU A 107 -23.35 -9.56 -8.22
N ARG A 108 -22.70 -10.71 -8.04
CA ARG A 108 -23.21 -11.77 -7.17
C ARG A 108 -23.25 -11.30 -5.71
N ASN A 109 -22.16 -10.72 -5.23
CA ASN A 109 -22.05 -10.27 -3.84
C ASN A 109 -23.01 -9.13 -3.53
N SER A 110 -23.25 -8.23 -4.49
CA SER A 110 -24.23 -7.14 -4.33
C SER A 110 -25.68 -7.60 -4.35
N MET A 111 -25.98 -8.82 -4.82
CA MET A 111 -27.33 -9.41 -4.78
C MET A 111 -27.56 -10.33 -3.57
N THR A 112 -26.55 -10.52 -2.72
CA THR A 112 -26.62 -11.37 -1.51
C THR A 112 -26.65 -10.56 -0.22
N GLU A 113 -26.65 -9.23 -0.30
CA GLU A 113 -26.72 -8.31 0.85
C GLU A 113 -28.17 -7.84 1.16
N ASP A 114 -29.19 -8.53 0.64
CA ASP A 114 -30.62 -8.34 0.98
C ASP A 114 -31.13 -9.43 1.94
#